data_AF-A0A248YU90-F1
#
_entry.id   AF-A0A248YU90-F1
#
_cell.length_a   1.000
_cell.length_b   1.000
_cell.length_c   1.000
_cell.angle_alpha   90.00
_cell.angle_beta   90.00
_cell.angle_gamma   90.00
#
_symmetry.space_group_name_H-M   'P 1'
#
loop_
_entity.id
_entity.type
_entity.pdbx_description
1 polymer ?
#
loop_
_entity_poly.entity_id
_entity_poly.type
_entity_poly.pdbx_seq_one_letter_code
_entity_poly.pdbx_strand_id
1 'polypeptide(L)'
;MSITVRYFAGARAAAGRAEEALPAVGCLDDLVAELRDRHGETLGAVLAVSSFLVDGLAWHDRRNPIPSGATVDVLPPFAGG
;
A
#
# COMPACT_ATOMS: atom_id res chain seq x y z
N MET A 1 9.75 14.24 4.83
CA MET A 1 9.77 12.83 5.30
C MET A 1 8.93 12.02 4.35
N SER A 2 9.42 10.86 3.91
CA SER A 2 8.75 9.98 2.94
C SER A 2 8.42 8.64 3.58
N ILE A 3 7.52 7.88 2.96
CA ILE A 3 7.29 6.47 3.24
C ILE A 3 7.61 5.67 1.98
N THR A 4 8.00 4.41 2.15
CA THR A 4 8.26 3.50 1.03
C THR A 4 7.11 2.52 0.91
N VAL A 5 6.50 2.40 -0.26
CA VAL A 5 5.45 1.41 -0.52
C VAL A 5 6.03 0.31 -1.39
N ARG A 6 5.90 -0.95 -0.97
CA ARG A 6 6.33 -2.13 -1.75
C ARG A 6 5.12 -2.95 -2.15
N TYR A 7 5.04 -3.29 -3.43
CA TYR A 7 3.94 -4.03 -4.02
C TYR A 7 4.31 -5.47 -4.29
N PHE A 8 3.43 -6.39 -3.89
CA PHE A 8 3.61 -7.82 -4.12
C PHE A 8 2.51 -8.38 -5.02
N ALA A 9 2.83 -9.44 -5.75
CA ALA A 9 1.91 -10.20 -6.60
C ALA A 9 1.02 -9.29 -7.48
N GLY A 10 -0.31 -9.41 -7.35
CA GLY A 10 -1.28 -8.64 -8.15
C GLY A 10 -1.19 -7.12 -7.97
N ALA A 11 -0.73 -6.65 -6.81
CA ALA A 11 -0.55 -5.22 -6.55
C ALA A 11 0.64 -4.68 -7.36
N ARG A 12 1.72 -5.46 -7.52
CA ARG A 12 2.86 -5.09 -8.36
C ARG A 12 2.46 -5.01 -9.83
N ALA A 13 1.65 -5.96 -10.29
CA ALA A 13 1.13 -5.95 -11.66
C ALA A 13 0.23 -4.72 -11.90
N ALA A 14 -0.63 -4.38 -10.95
CA ALA A 14 -1.51 -3.22 -11.04
C ALA A 14 -0.76 -1.88 -10.93
N ALA A 15 0.25 -1.79 -10.07
CA ALA A 15 1.07 -0.58 -9.89
C ALA A 15 2.13 -0.39 -10.99
N GLY A 16 2.44 -1.45 -11.75
CA GLY A 16 3.49 -1.46 -12.78
C GLY A 16 4.93 -1.37 -12.24
N ARG A 17 5.11 -1.36 -10.92
CA ARG A 17 6.40 -1.23 -10.23
C ARG A 17 6.44 -2.02 -8.93
N ALA A 18 7.65 -2.41 -8.53
CA ALA A 18 7.85 -3.20 -7.32
C ALA A 18 7.79 -2.36 -6.04
N GLU A 19 8.25 -1.11 -6.12
CA GLU A 19 8.25 -0.19 -4.98
C GLU A 19 8.21 1.26 -5.45
N GLU A 20 7.78 2.16 -4.57
CA GLU A 20 7.85 3.59 -4.77
C GLU A 20 7.97 4.35 -3.45
N ALA A 21 8.59 5.54 -3.50
CA ALA A 21 8.60 6.46 -2.39
C ALA A 21 7.47 7.49 -2.55
N LEU A 22 6.71 7.71 -1.47
CA LEU A 22 5.66 8.71 -1.38
C LEU A 22 5.98 9.72 -0.28
N PRO A 23 5.44 10.95 -0.35
CA PRO A 23 5.39 11.83 0.80
C PRO A 23 4.76 11.11 2.00
N ALA A 24 5.18 11.43 3.23
CA ALA A 24 4.53 10.90 4.42
C ALA A 24 3.03 11.25 4.41
N VAL A 25 2.21 10.26 4.67
CA VAL A 25 0.74 10.37 4.76
C VAL A 25 0.28 10.18 6.20
N GLY A 26 -0.91 10.68 6.51
CA GLY A 26 -1.46 10.65 7.86
C GLY A 26 -1.72 9.22 8.33
N CYS A 27 -2.47 8.44 7.54
CA CYS A 27 -2.84 7.07 7.86
C CYS A 27 -2.90 6.17 6.61
N LEU A 28 -3.28 4.91 6.80
CA LEU A 28 -3.38 3.94 5.71
C LEU A 28 -4.53 4.26 4.73
N ASP A 29 -5.59 4.92 5.19
CA ASP A 29 -6.68 5.36 4.32
C ASP A 29 -6.23 6.47 3.36
N ASP A 30 -5.47 7.44 3.87
CA ASP A 30 -4.83 8.47 3.04
C ASP A 30 -3.86 7.85 2.03
N LEU A 31 -3.08 6.84 2.45
CA LEU A 31 -2.19 6.12 1.55
C LEU A 31 -2.96 5.47 0.40
N VAL A 32 -4.05 4.76 0.71
CA VAL A 32 -4.84 4.06 -0.32
C VAL A 32 -5.50 5.05 -1.27
N ALA A 33 -5.99 6.19 -0.77
CA ALA A 33 -6.54 7.25 -1.61
C ALA A 33 -5.48 7.83 -2.57
N GLU A 34 -4.29 8.14 -2.06
CA GLU A 34 -3.17 8.66 -2.85
C GLU A 34 -2.70 7.66 -3.92
N LEU A 35 -2.61 6.38 -3.57
CA LEU A 35 -2.24 5.33 -4.52
C LEU A 35 -3.30 5.12 -5.59
N ARG A 36 -4.58 5.21 -5.24
CA ARG A 36 -5.68 5.12 -6.20
C ARG A 36 -5.67 6.30 -7.17
N ASP A 37 -5.41 7.52 -6.70
CA ASP A 37 -5.32 8.70 -7.56
C ASP A 37 -4.18 8.57 -8.57
N ARG A 38 -3.00 8.12 -8.11
CA ARG A 38 -1.80 7.99 -8.95
C ARG A 38 -1.85 6.87 -9.98
N HIS A 39 -2.43 5.72 -9.63
CA HIS A 39 -2.38 4.50 -10.45
C HIS A 39 -3.74 4.10 -11.05
N GLY A 40 -4.81 4.78 -10.67
CA GLY A 40 -6.16 4.52 -11.13
C GLY A 40 -6.87 3.36 -10.41
N GLU A 41 -8.05 3.02 -10.93
CA GLU A 41 -8.98 2.12 -10.24
C GLU A 41 -8.52 0.67 -10.15
N THR A 42 -7.68 0.21 -11.09
CA THR A 42 -7.15 -1.17 -11.06
C THR A 42 -6.33 -1.42 -9.80
N LEU A 43 -5.42 -0.51 -9.43
CA LEU A 43 -4.69 -0.65 -8.18
C LEU A 43 -5.61 -0.43 -6.97
N GLY A 44 -6.54 0.52 -7.05
CA GLY A 44 -7.54 0.75 -5.99
C GLY A 44 -8.34 -0.50 -5.63
N ALA A 45 -8.78 -1.28 -6.62
CA ALA A 45 -9.50 -2.53 -6.41
C ALA A 45 -8.63 -3.59 -5.71
N VAL A 46 -7.35 -3.68 -6.07
CA VAL A 46 -6.40 -4.58 -5.40
C VAL A 46 -6.14 -4.16 -3.96
N LEU A 47 -5.94 -2.85 -3.72
CA LEU A 47 -5.71 -2.30 -2.38
C LEU A 47 -6.89 -2.55 -1.43
N ALA A 48 -8.13 -2.56 -1.95
CA ALA A 48 -9.33 -2.78 -1.15
C ALA A 48 -9.41 -4.18 -0.52
N VAL A 49 -8.78 -5.18 -1.15
CA VAL A 49 -8.73 -6.56 -0.65
C VAL A 49 -7.38 -6.95 -0.07
N SER A 50 -6.39 -6.05 -0.13
CA SER A 50 -5.02 -6.31 0.31
C SER A 50 -4.85 -6.18 1.83
N SER A 51 -3.93 -6.98 2.36
CA SER A 51 -3.36 -6.79 3.69
C SER A 51 -2.16 -5.85 3.61
N PHE A 52 -1.94 -5.09 4.68
CA PHE A 52 -0.85 -4.13 4.75
C PHE A 52 0.08 -4.48 5.92
N LEU A 53 1.39 -4.41 5.67
CA LEU A 53 2.38 -4.44 6.74
C LEU A 53 3.05 -3.08 6.84
N VAL A 54 3.29 -2.59 8.05
CA VAL A 54 4.12 -1.40 8.30
C VAL A 54 5.36 -1.86 9.04
N ASP A 55 6.53 -1.65 8.43
CA ASP A 55 7.83 -2.14 8.90
C ASP A 55 7.82 -3.64 9.24
N GLY A 56 7.09 -4.42 8.43
CA GLY A 56 6.95 -5.87 8.57
C GLY A 56 5.90 -6.33 9.57
N LEU A 57 5.20 -5.42 10.25
CA LEU A 57 4.13 -5.73 11.21
C LEU A 57 2.75 -5.59 10.57
N ALA A 58 1.88 -6.58 10.79
CA ALA A 58 0.51 -6.53 10.28
C ALA A 58 -0.25 -5.30 10.80
N TRP A 59 -0.71 -4.47 9.88
CA TRP A 59 -1.35 -3.21 10.17
C TRP A 59 -2.85 -3.30 9.93
N HIS A 60 -3.60 -3.56 11.00
CA HIS A 60 -5.04 -3.78 10.94
C HIS A 60 -5.84 -2.48 11.07
N ASP A 61 -5.33 -1.50 11.83
CA ASP A 61 -6.00 -0.22 12.05
C ASP A 61 -5.63 0.77 10.94
N ARG A 62 -6.60 1.02 10.05
CA ARG A 62 -6.41 1.91 8.90
C ARG A 62 -6.29 3.39 9.26
N ARG A 63 -6.74 3.78 10.46
CA ARG A 63 -6.69 5.17 10.97
C ARG A 63 -5.45 5.43 11.81
N ASN A 64 -4.73 4.38 12.23
CA ASN A 64 -3.53 4.54 13.02
C ASN A 64 -2.44 5.22 12.17
N PRO A 65 -1.76 6.25 12.71
CA PRO A 65 -0.81 7.01 11.94
C PRO A 65 0.40 6.18 11.50
N ILE A 66 0.78 6.32 10.23
CA ILE A 66 1.95 5.63 9.69
C ILE A 66 3.20 6.43 10.13
N PRO A 67 4.19 5.79 10.76
CA PRO A 67 5.42 6.47 11.12
C PRO A 67 6.12 7.06 9.90
N SER A 68 6.67 8.26 10.06
CA SER A 68 7.50 8.88 9.02
C SER A 68 8.73 8.02 8.75
N GLY A 69 9.01 7.72 7.48
CA GLY A 69 10.12 6.83 7.11
C GLY A 69 9.79 5.34 7.10
N ALA A 70 8.55 4.96 7.46
CA ALA A 70 8.14 3.56 7.47
C ALA A 70 8.07 2.96 6.05
N THR A 71 8.20 1.64 5.99
CA THR A 71 7.96 0.84 4.80
C THR A 71 6.60 0.16 4.90
N VAL A 72 5.75 0.35 3.90
CA VAL A 72 4.42 -0.25 3.78
C VAL A 72 4.43 -1.33 2.72
N ASP A 73 4.17 -2.58 3.12
CA ASP A 73 4.04 -3.71 2.19
C ASP A 73 2.58 -3.93 1.85
N VAL A 74 2.27 -3.97 0.55
CA VAL A 74 0.94 -4.27 0.02
C VAL A 74 0.90 -5.74 -0.39
N LEU A 75 0.18 -6.53 0.39
CA LEU A 75 0.03 -7.98 0.23
C LEU A 75 -1.40 -8.30 -0.20
N PRO A 76 -1.70 -8.31 -1.52
CA PRO A 76 -2.98 -8.78 -2.00
C PRO A 76 -3.17 -10.26 -1.64
N PRO A 77 -4.43 -10.71 -1.48
CA PRO A 77 -4.70 -12.11 -1.21
C PRO A 77 -4.12 -12.93 -2.36
N PHE A 78 -3.51 -14.07 -2.02
CA PHE A 78 -3.04 -14.99 -3.04
C PHE A 78 -4.24 -15.41 -3.89
N ALA A 79 -4.28 -14.91 -5.13
CA ALA A 79 -5.12 -15.49 -6.17
C ALA A 79 -4.45 -16.78 -6.65
N GLY A 80 -4.30 -17.75 -5.74
CA GLY A 80 -3.93 -19.11 -6.08
C GLY A 80 -5.12 -19.77 -6.77
N GLY A 81 -5.10 -19.75 -8.10
CA GLY A 81 -5.85 -20.70 -8.91
C GLY A 81 -5.08 -22.01 -9.04
#